data_AF-A0A953YJC7-F1
#
_entry.id   AF-A0A953YJC7-F1
#
_cell.length_a   1.000
_cell.length_b   1.000
_cell.length_c   1.000
_cell.angle_alpha   90.00
_cell.angle_beta   90.00
_cell.angle_gamma   90.00
#
_symmetry.space_group_name_H-M   'P 1'
#
loop_
_entity.id
_entity.type
_entity.pdbx_description
1 polymer ?
#
loop_
_entity_poly.entity_id
_entity_poly.type
_entity_poly.pdbx_seq_one_letter_code
_entity_poly.pdbx_strand_id
1 'polypeptide(L)'
;ISIAAARERKTPIDWKGYTPPTPGFTGVRALRNYDLATLARYIDWTPFFASWELTGRYPQILDDKIVGEPARALFADAQAMLKKIVDEKQLTAHGVVGFWPANSDGDDIVLYTDETRGKELARFHGLRQQIAKRETGAPNYCLSDFVAPKETGLADYVGAFAVTAGVGEEALAESFDARADNYSAIMSKALADRLAEAFAEHL
;
A
#
# COMPACT_ATOMS: atom_id res chain seq x y z
N ILE A 1 -17.13 -17.54 -17.48
CA ILE A 1 -16.53 -18.84 -17.91
C ILE A 1 -16.44 -19.76 -16.69
N SER A 2 -16.32 -21.08 -16.87
CA SER A 2 -16.11 -21.98 -15.73
C SER A 2 -14.77 -21.69 -15.05
N ILE A 3 -14.62 -22.05 -13.77
CA ILE A 3 -13.35 -21.89 -13.06
C ILE A 3 -12.20 -22.67 -13.72
N ALA A 4 -12.49 -23.88 -14.22
CA ALA A 4 -11.51 -24.69 -14.95
C ALA A 4 -10.99 -23.96 -16.20
N ALA A 5 -11.90 -23.44 -17.03
CA ALA A 5 -11.54 -22.67 -18.22
C ALA A 5 -10.78 -21.37 -17.88
N ALA A 6 -11.06 -20.75 -16.74
CA ALA A 6 -10.32 -19.58 -16.28
C ALA A 6 -8.88 -19.94 -15.89
N ARG A 7 -8.68 -21.07 -15.20
CA ARG A 7 -7.34 -21.57 -14.78
C ARG A 7 -6.47 -21.99 -15.97
N GLU A 8 -7.07 -22.55 -17.00
CA GLU A 8 -6.37 -22.83 -18.28
C GLU A 8 -5.86 -21.54 -18.96
N ARG A 9 -6.53 -20.41 -18.71
CA ARG A 9 -6.16 -19.08 -19.22
C ARG A 9 -5.37 -18.27 -18.20
N LYS A 10 -4.64 -18.89 -17.28
CA LYS A 10 -3.75 -18.17 -16.35
C LYS A 10 -2.67 -17.38 -17.09
N THR A 11 -2.03 -16.45 -16.40
CA THR A 11 -0.93 -15.64 -16.97
C THR A 11 0.21 -16.56 -17.44
N PRO A 12 0.60 -16.53 -18.73
CA PRO A 12 1.57 -17.48 -19.29
C PRO A 12 3.02 -17.03 -19.02
N ILE A 13 3.44 -17.07 -17.76
CA ILE A 13 4.83 -16.76 -17.38
C ILE A 13 5.73 -17.95 -17.73
N ASP A 14 6.78 -17.70 -18.51
CA ASP A 14 7.85 -18.68 -18.73
C ASP A 14 8.83 -18.64 -17.56
N TRP A 15 8.74 -19.65 -16.70
CA TRP A 15 9.63 -19.83 -15.56
C TRP A 15 10.99 -20.43 -15.97
N LYS A 16 11.15 -20.91 -17.20
CA LYS A 16 12.39 -21.54 -17.65
C LYS A 16 13.49 -20.49 -17.78
N GLY A 17 14.59 -20.71 -17.07
CA GLY A 17 15.72 -19.76 -17.07
C GLY A 17 15.47 -18.49 -16.27
N TYR A 18 14.31 -18.35 -15.64
CA TYR A 18 14.06 -17.30 -14.65
C TYR A 18 14.60 -17.74 -13.28
N THR A 19 15.23 -16.80 -12.59
CA THR A 19 15.64 -16.97 -11.18
C THR A 19 14.93 -15.89 -10.37
N PRO A 20 13.94 -16.26 -9.53
CA PRO A 20 13.29 -15.28 -8.67
C PRO A 20 14.31 -14.58 -7.77
N PRO A 21 14.18 -13.25 -7.58
CA PRO A 21 15.09 -12.51 -6.73
C PRO A 21 14.93 -12.95 -5.28
N THR A 22 16.06 -13.22 -4.61
CA THR A 22 16.08 -13.52 -3.19
C THR A 22 16.04 -12.21 -2.39
N PRO A 23 15.12 -12.05 -1.42
CA PRO A 23 15.07 -10.85 -0.60
C PRO A 23 16.32 -10.72 0.27
N GLY A 24 16.67 -9.49 0.65
CA GLY A 24 17.83 -9.23 1.52
C GLY A 24 17.72 -9.79 2.94
N PHE A 25 16.53 -10.28 3.33
CA PHE A 25 16.27 -11.03 4.55
C PHE A 25 14.96 -11.82 4.42
N THR A 26 14.78 -12.83 5.27
CA THR A 26 13.51 -13.53 5.48
C THR A 26 13.05 -13.36 6.92
N GLY A 27 11.75 -13.59 7.17
CA GLY A 27 11.10 -13.31 8.44
C GLY A 27 10.64 -11.85 8.53
N VAL A 28 10.40 -11.38 9.76
CA VAL A 28 9.71 -10.11 10.03
C VAL A 28 10.66 -9.08 10.62
N ARG A 29 10.55 -7.82 10.16
CA ARG A 29 11.21 -6.64 10.74
C ARG A 29 10.17 -5.62 11.18
N ALA A 30 10.20 -5.28 12.46
CA ALA A 30 9.38 -4.22 13.01
C ALA A 30 10.06 -2.86 12.82
N LEU A 31 9.28 -1.88 12.39
CA LEU A 31 9.66 -0.48 12.28
C LEU A 31 8.90 0.28 13.36
N ARG A 32 9.61 0.85 14.34
CA ARG A 32 9.02 1.56 15.48
C ARG A 32 9.49 3.01 15.45
N ASN A 33 8.58 3.92 15.81
CA ASN A 33 8.81 5.36 15.82
C ASN A 33 9.43 5.86 14.50
N TYR A 34 8.81 5.51 13.39
CA TYR A 34 9.30 5.89 12.06
C TYR A 34 9.27 7.41 11.89
N ASP A 35 10.27 7.95 11.20
CA ASP A 35 10.45 9.40 11.05
C ASP A 35 9.37 10.00 10.14
N LEU A 36 8.47 10.79 10.73
CA LEU A 36 7.40 11.47 10.01
C LEU A 36 7.92 12.48 8.98
N ALA A 37 9.08 13.10 9.23
CA ALA A 37 9.69 14.03 8.28
C ALA A 37 10.10 13.30 6.98
N THR A 38 10.55 12.05 7.11
CA THR A 38 10.81 11.19 5.96
C THR A 38 9.53 10.88 5.21
N LEU A 39 8.46 10.45 5.90
CA LEU A 39 7.18 10.12 5.27
C LEU A 39 6.53 11.33 4.57
N ALA A 40 6.62 12.52 5.16
CA ALA A 40 6.06 13.75 4.60
C ALA A 40 6.54 14.04 3.16
N ARG A 41 7.72 13.55 2.77
CA ARG A 41 8.29 13.71 1.41
C ARG A 41 7.66 12.79 0.36
N TYR A 42 6.95 11.74 0.79
CA TYR A 42 6.33 10.73 -0.06
C TYR A 42 4.81 10.91 -0.18
N ILE A 43 4.24 11.98 0.39
CA ILE A 43 2.81 12.25 0.30
C ILE A 43 2.41 12.51 -1.16
N ASP A 44 1.47 11.71 -1.68
CA ASP A 44 0.65 12.11 -2.82
C ASP A 44 -0.46 13.05 -2.33
N TRP A 45 -0.35 14.30 -2.76
CA TRP A 45 -1.31 15.36 -2.42
C TRP A 45 -2.56 15.33 -3.29
N THR A 46 -2.60 14.55 -4.37
CA THR A 46 -3.77 14.49 -5.25
C THR A 46 -5.02 14.00 -4.52
N PRO A 47 -4.99 12.88 -3.76
CA PRO A 47 -6.17 12.44 -3.04
C PRO A 47 -6.45 13.30 -1.79
N PHE A 48 -5.46 14.05 -1.27
CA PHE A 48 -5.72 15.08 -0.27
C PHE A 48 -6.65 16.16 -0.83
N PHE A 49 -6.41 16.72 -2.01
CA PHE A 49 -7.35 17.69 -2.59
C PHE A 49 -8.72 17.08 -2.88
N ALA A 50 -8.76 15.81 -3.32
CA ALA A 50 -10.01 15.12 -3.58
C ALA A 50 -10.87 14.94 -2.30
N SER A 51 -10.27 14.72 -1.12
CA SER A 51 -11.01 14.63 0.14
C SER A 51 -11.63 15.96 0.58
N TRP A 52 -11.15 17.07 0.01
CA TRP A 52 -11.71 18.41 0.16
C TRP A 52 -12.56 18.85 -1.05
N GLU A 53 -13.01 17.88 -1.86
CA GLU A 53 -13.85 18.10 -3.05
C GLU A 53 -13.21 18.99 -4.14
N LEU A 54 -11.88 19.16 -4.11
CA LEU A 54 -11.13 19.89 -5.11
C LEU A 54 -10.62 18.92 -6.18
N THR A 55 -11.26 18.93 -7.35
CA THR A 55 -10.90 18.05 -8.47
C THR A 55 -9.71 18.62 -9.24
N GLY A 56 -8.58 17.90 -9.22
CA GLY A 56 -7.40 18.24 -9.99
C GLY A 56 -6.19 17.42 -9.53
N ARG A 57 -5.17 17.32 -10.39
CA ARG A 57 -3.93 16.63 -10.05
C ARG A 57 -2.94 17.59 -9.41
N TYR A 58 -2.23 17.17 -8.35
CA TYR A 58 -1.12 17.96 -7.81
C TYR A 58 0.16 17.77 -8.66
N PRO A 59 0.95 18.82 -8.94
CA PRO A 59 0.78 20.20 -8.49
C PRO A 59 -0.10 21.08 -9.40
N GLN A 60 -0.60 20.57 -10.53
CA GLN A 60 -1.33 21.38 -11.54
C GLN A 60 -2.58 22.07 -10.99
N ILE A 61 -3.27 21.46 -10.01
CA ILE A 61 -4.45 22.04 -9.36
C ILE A 61 -4.16 23.39 -8.71
N LEU A 62 -2.91 23.64 -8.30
CA LEU A 62 -2.51 24.91 -7.69
C LEU A 62 -2.56 26.08 -8.67
N ASP A 63 -2.46 25.81 -9.97
CA ASP A 63 -2.52 26.83 -11.04
C ASP A 63 -3.87 26.86 -11.75
N ASP A 64 -4.86 26.10 -11.26
CA ASP A 64 -6.19 26.05 -11.86
C ASP A 64 -6.90 27.41 -11.77
N LYS A 65 -7.61 27.78 -12.84
CA LYS A 65 -8.25 29.10 -12.96
C LYS A 65 -9.50 29.26 -12.09
N ILE A 66 -10.12 28.15 -11.68
CA ILE A 66 -11.36 28.13 -10.92
C ILE A 66 -11.06 27.77 -9.47
N VAL A 67 -10.29 26.70 -9.24
CA VAL A 67 -10.03 26.16 -7.90
C VAL A 67 -8.62 26.40 -7.37
N GLY A 68 -7.73 27.04 -8.13
CA GLY A 68 -6.33 27.20 -7.74
C GLY A 68 -6.12 28.08 -6.50
N GLU A 69 -6.92 29.14 -6.32
CA GLU A 69 -6.87 29.96 -5.10
C GLU A 69 -7.25 29.18 -3.83
N PRO A 70 -8.43 28.53 -3.74
CA PRO A 70 -8.76 27.72 -2.57
C PRO A 70 -7.81 26.52 -2.39
N ALA A 71 -7.32 25.91 -3.48
CA ALA A 71 -6.33 24.83 -3.39
C ALA A 71 -5.00 25.31 -2.75
N ARG A 72 -4.50 26.48 -3.14
CA ARG A 72 -3.28 27.05 -2.53
C ARG A 72 -3.47 27.39 -1.06
N ALA A 73 -4.62 27.95 -0.68
CA ALA A 73 -4.93 28.25 0.72
C ALA A 73 -4.98 26.97 1.56
N LEU A 74 -5.74 25.98 1.12
CA LEU A 74 -5.85 24.68 1.78
C LEU A 74 -4.48 23.98 1.92
N PHE A 75 -3.68 24.03 0.84
CA PHE A 75 -2.34 23.44 0.85
C PHE A 75 -1.41 24.13 1.84
N ALA A 76 -1.47 25.46 1.93
CA ALA A 76 -0.67 26.21 2.91
C ALA A 76 -1.02 25.83 4.35
N ASP A 77 -2.31 25.70 4.66
CA ASP A 77 -2.78 25.24 5.98
C ASP A 77 -2.33 23.81 6.28
N ALA A 78 -2.45 22.91 5.30
CA ALA A 78 -2.01 21.53 5.41
C ALA A 78 -0.51 21.43 5.67
N GLN A 79 0.31 22.22 4.95
CA GLN A 79 1.75 22.28 5.15
C GLN A 79 2.12 22.80 6.54
N ALA A 80 1.42 23.84 7.02
CA ALA A 80 1.64 24.41 8.35
C ALA A 80 1.30 23.40 9.46
N MET A 81 0.16 22.70 9.34
CA MET A 81 -0.24 21.67 10.30
C MET A 81 0.68 20.45 10.23
N LEU A 82 1.04 19.98 9.04
CA LEU A 82 1.96 18.86 8.85
C LEU A 82 3.31 19.15 9.51
N LYS A 83 3.85 20.36 9.31
CA LYS A 83 5.08 20.80 9.97
C LYS A 83 4.96 20.71 11.49
N LYS A 84 3.84 21.16 12.06
CA LYS A 84 3.58 21.07 13.51
C LYS A 84 3.50 19.62 13.99
N ILE A 85 2.77 18.76 13.28
CA ILE A 85 2.66 17.33 13.57
C ILE A 85 4.04 16.67 13.64
N VAL A 86 4.92 16.99 12.69
CA VAL A 86 6.29 16.47 12.60
C VAL A 86 7.17 17.03 13.72
N ASP A 87 7.23 18.35 13.87
CA ASP A 87 8.13 19.01 14.82
C ASP A 87 7.79 18.69 16.28
N GLU A 88 6.50 18.67 16.60
CA GLU A 88 6.00 18.39 17.95
C GLU A 88 5.74 16.90 18.19
N LYS A 89 5.96 16.04 17.19
CA LYS A 89 5.70 14.59 17.24
C LYS A 89 4.29 14.26 17.75
N GLN A 90 3.30 14.99 17.23
CA GLN A 90 1.90 14.83 17.64
C GLN A 90 1.32 13.48 17.22
N LEU A 91 1.89 12.88 16.17
CA LEU A 91 1.57 11.53 15.69
C LEU A 91 2.81 10.64 15.77
N THR A 92 2.58 9.33 15.81
CA THR A 92 3.65 8.33 15.72
C THR A 92 3.37 7.32 14.61
N ALA A 93 4.44 6.97 13.87
CA ALA A 93 4.38 5.97 12.81
C ALA A 93 5.03 4.64 13.21
N HIS A 94 4.37 3.54 12.86
CA HIS A 94 4.83 2.18 13.05
C HIS A 94 4.58 1.36 11.79
N GLY A 95 5.50 0.45 11.51
CA GLY A 95 5.39 -0.47 10.40
C GLY A 95 5.87 -1.86 10.79
N VAL A 96 5.52 -2.82 9.94
CA VAL A 96 6.11 -4.15 9.93
C VAL A 96 6.20 -4.60 8.49
N VAL A 97 7.34 -5.17 8.11
CA VAL A 97 7.57 -5.77 6.79
C VAL A 97 8.15 -7.16 6.99
N GLY A 98 7.76 -8.10 6.16
CA GLY A 98 8.35 -9.42 6.15
C GLY A 98 8.39 -10.04 4.78
N PHE A 99 9.30 -10.99 4.61
CA PHE A 99 9.46 -11.80 3.41
C PHE A 99 9.56 -13.27 3.79
N TRP A 100 8.92 -14.13 3.01
CA TRP A 100 8.90 -15.57 3.26
C TRP A 100 9.16 -16.34 1.98
N PRO A 101 9.84 -17.51 2.06
CA PRO A 101 9.86 -18.48 0.98
C PRO A 101 8.41 -18.82 0.62
N ALA A 102 8.07 -18.73 -0.66
CA ALA A 102 6.73 -18.96 -1.13
C ALA A 102 6.70 -19.62 -2.51
N ASN A 103 5.62 -20.34 -2.80
CA ASN A 103 5.32 -20.87 -4.13
C ASN A 103 3.82 -20.82 -4.38
N SER A 104 3.41 -20.72 -5.65
CA SER A 104 1.99 -20.88 -5.99
C SER A 104 1.56 -22.35 -5.98
N ASP A 105 0.31 -22.57 -5.60
CA ASP A 105 -0.38 -23.86 -5.57
C ASP A 105 -1.80 -23.66 -6.10
N GLY A 106 -1.94 -23.78 -7.43
CA GLY A 106 -3.18 -23.45 -8.12
C GLY A 106 -3.44 -21.94 -8.10
N ASP A 107 -4.53 -21.52 -7.44
CA ASP A 107 -4.90 -20.11 -7.32
C ASP A 107 -4.34 -19.46 -6.04
N ASP A 108 -3.71 -20.23 -5.15
CA ASP A 108 -3.21 -19.76 -3.86
C ASP A 108 -1.69 -19.60 -3.86
N ILE A 109 -1.18 -18.88 -2.86
CA ILE A 109 0.25 -18.74 -2.57
C ILE A 109 0.52 -19.38 -1.20
N VAL A 110 1.43 -20.34 -1.18
CA VAL A 110 1.87 -21.05 0.02
C VAL A 110 3.12 -20.38 0.55
N LEU A 111 3.11 -19.98 1.83
CA LEU A 111 4.29 -19.47 2.53
C LEU A 111 4.86 -20.59 3.38
N TYR A 112 6.18 -20.67 3.47
CA TYR A 112 6.89 -21.70 4.24
C TYR A 112 7.59 -21.12 5.47
N THR A 113 7.86 -21.98 6.45
CA THR A 113 8.56 -21.58 7.69
C THR A 113 10.01 -21.19 7.45
N ASP A 114 10.64 -21.75 6.41
CA ASP A 114 12.06 -21.63 6.10
C ASP A 114 12.35 -22.10 4.66
N GLU A 115 13.60 -21.97 4.22
CA GLU A 115 14.05 -22.28 2.85
C GLU A 115 13.93 -23.76 2.47
N THR A 116 13.72 -24.67 3.43
CA THR A 116 13.53 -26.09 3.11
C THR A 116 12.19 -26.33 2.40
N ARG A 117 11.23 -25.41 2.55
CA ARG A 117 9.88 -25.48 1.98
C ARG A 117 9.13 -26.76 2.36
N GLY A 118 9.53 -27.39 3.48
CA GLY A 118 8.94 -28.64 3.97
C GLY A 118 7.70 -28.44 4.83
N LYS A 119 7.51 -27.25 5.41
CA LYS A 119 6.37 -26.94 6.29
C LYS A 119 5.71 -25.64 5.87
N GLU A 120 4.41 -25.72 5.58
CA GLU A 120 3.55 -24.57 5.33
C GLU A 120 3.41 -23.74 6.62
N LEU A 121 3.71 -22.44 6.51
CA LEU A 121 3.49 -21.43 7.54
C LEU A 121 2.09 -20.85 7.44
N ALA A 122 1.70 -20.46 6.23
CA ALA A 122 0.43 -19.81 5.94
C ALA A 122 0.08 -19.94 4.45
N ARG A 123 -1.15 -19.59 4.10
CA ARG A 123 -1.63 -19.55 2.72
C ARG A 123 -2.37 -18.27 2.44
N PHE A 124 -1.99 -17.57 1.37
CA PHE A 124 -2.76 -16.47 0.83
C PHE A 124 -3.67 -17.00 -0.27
N HIS A 125 -4.98 -16.91 -0.03
CA HIS A 125 -5.98 -17.40 -0.96
C HIS A 125 -6.23 -16.39 -2.07
N GLY A 126 -6.09 -16.84 -3.32
CA GLY A 126 -6.29 -16.00 -4.49
C GLY A 126 -7.67 -16.17 -5.11
N LEU A 127 -8.17 -15.10 -5.71
CA LEU A 127 -9.33 -15.16 -6.60
C LEU A 127 -8.87 -15.03 -8.05
N ARG A 128 -9.46 -15.85 -8.93
CA ARG A 128 -9.20 -15.78 -10.37
C ARG A 128 -10.35 -15.07 -11.07
N GLN A 129 -10.01 -14.17 -11.99
CA GLN A 129 -11.01 -13.52 -12.84
C GLN A 129 -11.80 -14.59 -13.63
N GLN A 130 -13.14 -14.62 -13.54
CA GLN A 130 -14.00 -15.60 -14.24
C GLN A 130 -14.86 -15.02 -15.36
N ILE A 131 -14.54 -13.82 -15.83
CA ILE A 131 -15.18 -13.20 -16.99
C ILE A 131 -14.59 -13.75 -18.29
N ALA A 132 -15.43 -13.88 -19.33
CA ALA A 132 -14.95 -14.14 -20.68
C ALA A 132 -14.19 -12.90 -21.17
N LYS A 133 -12.92 -13.07 -21.54
CA LYS A 133 -12.12 -11.98 -22.09
C LYS A 133 -12.55 -11.69 -23.52
N ARG A 134 -12.70 -10.40 -23.84
CA ARG A 134 -13.06 -9.92 -25.19
C ARG A 134 -11.89 -10.03 -26.15
N GLU A 135 -10.68 -9.82 -25.65
CA GLU A 135 -9.44 -9.94 -26.39
C GLU A 135 -8.98 -11.40 -26.42
N THR A 136 -8.67 -11.88 -27.62
CA THR A 136 -8.13 -13.22 -27.82
C THR A 136 -6.76 -13.33 -27.15
N GLY A 137 -6.59 -14.34 -26.29
CA GLY A 137 -5.31 -14.61 -25.61
C GLY A 137 -5.10 -13.82 -24.31
N ALA A 138 -6.00 -12.89 -23.95
CA ALA A 138 -5.88 -12.20 -22.66
C ALA A 138 -6.08 -13.18 -21.49
N PRO A 139 -5.19 -13.19 -20.48
CA PRO A 139 -5.28 -14.11 -19.38
C PRO A 139 -6.37 -13.72 -18.38
N ASN A 140 -6.88 -14.73 -17.69
CA ASN A 140 -7.74 -14.62 -16.53
C ASN A 140 -6.84 -14.55 -15.28
N TYR A 141 -6.47 -13.32 -14.90
CA TYR A 141 -5.51 -13.06 -13.84
C TYR A 141 -5.91 -13.64 -12.48
N CYS A 142 -4.89 -14.11 -11.75
CA CYS A 142 -4.89 -14.36 -10.32
C CYS A 142 -3.54 -13.90 -9.74
N LEU A 143 -3.50 -13.45 -8.49
CA LEU A 143 -2.25 -12.97 -7.87
C LEU A 143 -1.18 -14.06 -7.77
N SER A 144 -1.60 -15.32 -7.57
CA SER A 144 -0.69 -16.48 -7.53
C SER A 144 0.03 -16.74 -8.84
N ASP A 145 -0.47 -16.23 -9.98
CA ASP A 145 0.19 -16.42 -11.27
C ASP A 145 1.59 -15.79 -11.30
N PHE A 146 1.85 -14.79 -10.45
CA PHE A 146 3.12 -14.04 -10.37
C PHE A 146 4.12 -14.63 -9.37
N VAL A 147 3.83 -15.79 -8.79
CA VAL A 147 4.73 -16.52 -7.88
C VAL A 147 5.02 -17.89 -8.49
N ALA A 148 6.29 -18.30 -8.50
CA ALA A 148 6.73 -19.54 -9.13
C ALA A 148 5.94 -20.74 -8.59
N PRO A 149 5.31 -21.55 -9.48
CA PRO A 149 4.59 -22.75 -9.06
C PRO A 149 5.53 -23.72 -8.36
N LYS A 150 5.05 -24.39 -7.32
CA LYS A 150 5.86 -25.36 -6.55
C LYS A 150 6.45 -26.47 -7.42
N GLU A 151 5.76 -26.83 -8.52
CA GLU A 151 6.19 -27.87 -9.47
C GLU A 151 7.44 -27.46 -10.27
N THR A 152 7.75 -26.16 -10.36
CA THR A 152 8.97 -25.68 -11.02
C THR A 152 10.23 -25.95 -10.20
N GLY A 153 10.09 -26.17 -8.89
CA GLY A 153 11.21 -26.28 -7.95
C GLY A 153 12.01 -24.98 -7.74
N LEU A 154 11.54 -23.85 -8.29
CA LEU A 154 12.19 -22.55 -8.11
C LEU A 154 11.94 -21.99 -6.71
N ALA A 155 12.98 -21.39 -6.14
CA ALA A 155 12.91 -20.70 -4.86
C ALA A 155 12.38 -19.28 -5.06
N ASP A 156 11.08 -19.10 -4.90
CA ASP A 156 10.41 -17.78 -4.95
C ASP A 156 9.99 -17.30 -3.56
N TYR A 157 9.60 -16.03 -3.46
CA TYR A 157 9.34 -15.33 -2.21
C TYR A 157 8.15 -14.40 -2.35
N VAL A 158 7.44 -14.19 -1.25
CA VAL A 158 6.39 -13.17 -1.15
C VAL A 158 6.65 -12.30 0.07
N GLY A 159 6.45 -11.00 -0.12
CA GLY A 159 6.49 -10.00 0.94
C GLY A 159 5.10 -9.57 1.37
N ALA A 160 4.98 -9.11 2.61
CA ALA A 160 3.79 -8.42 3.11
C ALA A 160 4.22 -7.35 4.11
N PHE A 161 3.38 -6.32 4.24
CA PHE A 161 3.61 -5.25 5.20
C PHE A 161 2.30 -4.77 5.81
N ALA A 162 2.43 -4.06 6.94
CA ALA A 162 1.37 -3.25 7.52
C ALA A 162 2.00 -2.00 8.13
N VAL A 163 1.36 -0.85 7.93
CA VAL A 163 1.83 0.46 8.40
C VAL A 163 0.70 1.24 9.05
N THR A 164 1.08 2.14 9.95
CA THR A 164 0.23 3.20 10.47
C THR A 164 1.11 4.42 10.71
N ALA A 165 0.59 5.61 10.42
CA ALA A 165 1.24 6.88 10.73
C ALA A 165 0.37 7.82 11.59
N GLY A 166 -0.74 7.29 12.13
CA GLY A 166 -1.77 8.04 12.85
C GLY A 166 -1.90 7.65 14.33
N VAL A 167 -0.90 7.03 14.95
CA VAL A 167 -1.00 6.77 16.40
C VAL A 167 -1.02 8.12 17.14
N GLY A 168 -2.15 8.43 17.78
CA GLY A 168 -2.43 9.74 18.40
C GLY A 168 -3.41 10.62 17.60
N GLU A 169 -3.85 10.19 16.41
CA GLU A 169 -4.77 10.95 15.54
C GLU A 169 -6.10 11.25 16.22
N GLU A 170 -6.74 10.27 16.85
CA GLU A 170 -8.03 10.45 17.53
C GLU A 170 -7.93 11.54 18.61
N ALA A 171 -6.94 11.46 19.49
CA ALA A 171 -6.71 12.45 20.53
C ALA A 171 -6.37 13.85 19.97
N LEU A 172 -5.62 13.92 18.87
CA LEU A 172 -5.31 15.18 18.19
C LEU A 172 -6.59 15.83 17.63
N ALA A 173 -7.42 15.06 16.94
CA ALA A 173 -8.68 15.53 16.39
C ALA A 173 -9.66 15.98 17.48
N GLU A 174 -9.81 15.19 18.55
CA GLU A 174 -10.64 15.55 19.71
C GLU A 174 -10.22 16.88 20.35
N SER A 175 -8.91 17.17 20.36
CA SER A 175 -8.39 18.44 20.89
C SER A 175 -8.82 19.67 20.06
N PHE A 176 -9.09 19.49 18.77
CA PHE A 176 -9.64 20.51 17.90
C PHE A 176 -11.16 20.63 18.06
N ASP A 177 -11.87 19.50 18.11
CA ASP A 177 -13.32 19.46 18.34
C ASP A 177 -13.71 20.12 19.68
N ALA A 178 -12.91 19.90 20.74
CA ALA A 178 -13.11 20.54 22.05
C ALA A 178 -13.04 22.08 22.02
N ARG A 179 -12.48 22.66 20.97
CA ARG A 179 -12.39 24.10 20.73
C ARG A 179 -13.30 24.57 19.59
N ALA A 180 -14.22 23.71 19.13
CA ALA A 180 -15.08 23.93 17.97
C ALA A 180 -14.32 24.22 16.66
N ASP A 181 -13.10 23.69 16.53
CA ASP A 181 -12.26 23.82 15.34
C ASP A 181 -12.40 22.58 14.45
N ASN A 182 -13.58 22.41 13.87
CA ASN A 182 -13.89 21.26 13.01
C ASN A 182 -13.00 21.20 11.77
N TYR A 183 -12.53 22.36 11.29
CA TYR A 183 -11.63 22.45 10.14
C TYR A 183 -10.30 21.77 10.44
N SER A 184 -9.66 22.12 11.56
CA SER A 184 -8.39 21.52 11.95
C SER A 184 -8.54 20.04 12.29
N ALA A 185 -9.67 19.61 12.85
CA ALA A 185 -9.95 18.20 13.09
C ALA A 185 -9.97 17.40 11.77
N ILE A 186 -10.70 17.88 10.75
CA ILE A 186 -10.73 17.23 9.42
C ILE A 186 -9.34 17.23 8.79
N MET A 187 -8.62 18.36 8.87
CA MET A 187 -7.26 18.49 8.35
C MET A 187 -6.30 17.50 8.99
N SER A 188 -6.33 17.34 10.32
CA SER A 188 -5.41 16.42 11.01
C SER A 188 -5.66 14.96 10.63
N LYS A 189 -6.93 14.57 10.45
CA LYS A 189 -7.30 13.21 10.02
C LYS A 189 -6.84 12.96 8.58
N ALA A 190 -7.09 13.92 7.68
CA ALA A 190 -6.64 13.85 6.30
C ALA A 190 -5.11 13.73 6.21
N LEU A 191 -4.36 14.50 7.00
CA LEU A 191 -2.90 14.41 7.04
C LEU A 191 -2.39 13.09 7.61
N ALA A 192 -3.03 12.54 8.64
CA ALA A 192 -2.68 11.23 9.20
C ALA A 192 -2.85 10.11 8.17
N ASP A 193 -3.95 10.14 7.41
CA ASP A 193 -4.21 9.24 6.30
C ASP A 193 -3.17 9.40 5.18
N ARG A 194 -2.85 10.64 4.77
CA ARG A 194 -1.78 10.91 3.81
C ARG A 194 -0.41 10.38 4.25
N LEU A 195 -0.08 10.51 5.54
CA LEU A 195 1.15 9.97 6.11
C LEU A 195 1.17 8.44 6.12
N ALA A 196 0.03 7.79 6.33
CA ALA A 196 -0.08 6.33 6.30
C ALA A 196 0.13 5.79 4.88
N GLU A 197 -0.49 6.42 3.88
CA GLU A 197 -0.25 6.10 2.47
C GLU A 197 1.20 6.38 2.06
N ALA A 198 1.75 7.51 2.48
CA ALA A 198 3.17 7.83 2.23
C ALA A 198 4.12 6.80 2.84
N PHE A 199 3.74 6.18 3.98
CA PHE A 199 4.50 5.08 4.56
C PHE A 199 4.40 3.82 3.71
N ALA A 200 3.23 3.51 3.17
CA ALA A 200 3.08 2.38 2.26
C ALA A 200 3.93 2.54 0.98
N GLU A 201 4.04 3.76 0.45
CA GLU A 201 4.85 4.05 -0.74
C GLU A 201 6.36 4.09 -0.46
N HIS A 202 6.75 4.51 0.75
CA HIS A 202 8.16 4.62 1.13
C HIS A 202 8.81 3.27 1.45
N LEU A 203 8.04 2.32 1.99
CA LEU A 203 8.51 1.05 2.54
C LEU A 203 8.96 0.05 1.45
#